data_AF-C7LWG2-F1
#
_entry.id   AF-C7LWG2-F1
#
_cell.length_a   1.000
_cell.length_b   1.000
_cell.length_c   1.000
_cell.angle_alpha   90.00
_cell.angle_beta   90.00
_cell.angle_gamma   90.00
#
_symmetry.space_group_name_H-M   'P 1'
#
loop_
_entity.id
_entity.type
_entity.pdbx_description
1 polymer ?
#
loop_
_entity_poly.entity_id
_entity_poly.type
_entity_poly.pdbx_seq_one_letter_code
_entity_poly.pdbx_strand_id
1 'polypeptide(L)'
;MKRILAIAFILALAGGYWFMQNRDRFFPKPVATEVAPQRWQVGTGQPAPAIPSLPNATMPENGTNATAGNATAEGNGTRPAFPADDIVRHDFVEDLSGYLVDRYLPGGTKKNPGSEGRFDLNVKSVNIRYGVDFNGLNVDPADTLGARKVVFSHVLKEPVLDFLHAAYTPLFLDSLERALQSTTYLLPSGQMSVVSEAQRKEMLTLLAARLKTIGKTVSSLARTDSIRLLVTKYLEDMESVSQAHLAFWNLHGQEASISAKNEASARIKTTIQTREISRQRLLQAIVSASNPQGMDASELIYLAQWVYRRSLEDPSGLGSLAKAGELLVRTAEAVHERSLEPQPEVEQVITDNGTLSEGQ
;
A
#
# COMPACT_ATOMS: atom_id res chain seq x y z
N MET A 1 24.29 -22.62 6.08
CA MET A 1 24.25 -21.39 5.28
C MET A 1 22.82 -20.86 5.37
N LYS A 2 22.59 -19.85 6.20
CA LYS A 2 21.26 -19.51 6.77
C LYS A 2 21.09 -18.00 6.82
N ARG A 3 20.35 -17.40 5.88
CA ARG A 3 19.84 -15.99 5.89
C ARG A 3 18.72 -15.95 4.83
N ILE A 4 17.61 -15.18 5.00
CA ILE A 4 16.70 -14.61 3.93
C ILE A 4 15.21 -14.34 4.44
N LEU A 5 14.73 -13.05 4.51
CA LEU A 5 13.42 -12.38 4.13
C LEU A 5 12.42 -11.37 4.84
N ALA A 6 12.64 -10.04 5.00
CA ALA A 6 11.95 -9.22 6.03
C ALA A 6 11.00 -8.14 5.50
N ILE A 7 10.94 -7.90 4.19
CA ILE A 7 10.76 -6.51 3.69
C ILE A 7 9.69 -6.33 2.62
N ALA A 8 8.80 -7.30 2.51
CA ALA A 8 7.48 -7.00 1.95
C ALA A 8 6.69 -6.02 2.87
N PHE A 9 7.13 -5.85 4.12
CA PHE A 9 6.49 -5.09 5.19
C PHE A 9 6.76 -3.56 5.21
N ILE A 10 7.98 -3.12 4.87
CA ILE A 10 8.42 -1.74 5.19
C ILE A 10 7.94 -0.71 4.16
N LEU A 11 7.60 -1.16 2.96
CA LEU A 11 7.05 -0.29 1.90
C LEU A 11 5.56 0.02 2.09
N ALA A 12 4.90 -0.73 2.99
CA ALA A 12 3.46 -0.87 3.07
C ALA A 12 2.73 0.12 3.99
N LEU A 13 3.38 1.12 4.59
CA LEU A 13 2.74 1.94 5.63
C LEU A 13 3.10 3.45 5.55
N ALA A 14 2.11 4.36 5.58
CA ALA A 14 2.21 5.85 5.51
C ALA A 14 2.25 6.60 4.14
N GLY A 15 1.07 6.85 3.57
CA GLY A 15 0.86 7.60 2.32
C GLY A 15 -0.42 8.43 2.26
N GLY A 16 -1.37 8.22 3.17
CA GLY A 16 -2.63 8.99 3.20
C GLY A 16 -2.63 10.22 4.11
N TYR A 17 -1.77 10.28 5.13
CA TYR A 17 -2.01 11.18 6.26
C TYR A 17 -1.49 12.60 6.12
N TRP A 18 -0.41 12.91 5.38
CA TRP A 18 0.02 14.31 5.21
C TRP A 18 -1.03 15.17 4.46
N PHE A 19 -1.72 14.57 3.48
CA PHE A 19 -2.83 15.23 2.78
C PHE A 19 -4.05 15.44 3.71
N MET A 20 -4.30 14.53 4.65
CA MET A 20 -5.41 14.65 5.61
C MET A 20 -5.08 15.56 6.80
N GLN A 21 -3.84 15.57 7.30
CA GLN A 21 -3.40 16.36 8.44
C GLN A 21 -3.29 17.85 8.10
N ASN A 22 -2.95 18.17 6.86
CA ASN A 22 -2.94 19.54 6.38
C ASN A 22 -4.26 19.94 5.69
N ARG A 23 -5.28 19.06 5.64
CA ARG A 23 -6.56 19.40 4.99
C ARG A 23 -7.22 20.62 5.62
N ASP A 24 -7.20 20.73 6.94
CA ASP A 24 -7.76 21.89 7.65
C ASP A 24 -6.86 23.15 7.56
N ARG A 25 -5.59 23.00 7.13
CA ARG A 25 -4.70 24.12 6.78
C ARG A 25 -4.87 24.58 5.32
N PHE A 26 -5.25 23.67 4.41
CA PHE A 26 -5.46 23.93 2.98
C PHE A 26 -6.91 24.30 2.62
N PHE A 27 -7.88 23.85 3.43
CA PHE A 27 -9.31 24.10 3.29
C PHE A 27 -9.91 24.33 4.69
N PRO A 28 -9.77 25.53 5.27
CA PRO A 28 -10.48 25.83 6.51
C PRO A 28 -11.98 25.60 6.29
N LYS A 29 -12.63 24.88 7.22
CA LYS A 29 -14.09 24.72 7.20
C LYS A 29 -14.70 26.12 7.15
N PRO A 30 -15.54 26.46 6.15
CA PRO A 30 -16.24 27.74 6.19
C PRO A 30 -17.04 27.78 7.48
N VAL A 31 -16.73 28.73 8.36
CA VAL A 31 -17.64 29.11 9.42
C VAL A 31 -18.90 29.55 8.67
N ALA A 32 -20.00 28.84 8.87
CA ALA A 32 -21.28 29.22 8.31
C ALA A 32 -21.66 30.56 8.93
N THR A 33 -21.26 31.67 8.31
CA THR A 33 -21.96 32.93 8.47
C THR A 33 -23.32 32.67 7.84
N GLU A 34 -24.34 32.63 8.67
CA GLU A 34 -25.73 32.47 8.24
C GLU A 34 -26.10 33.68 7.36
N VAL A 35 -25.84 33.56 6.06
CA VAL A 35 -26.39 34.46 5.06
C VAL A 35 -27.75 33.89 4.70
N ALA A 36 -28.81 34.60 5.09
CA ALA A 36 -30.19 34.21 4.84
C ALA A 36 -30.37 33.76 3.37
N PRO A 37 -30.96 32.58 3.12
CA PRO A 37 -31.03 32.03 1.77
C PRO A 37 -31.93 32.91 0.89
N GLN A 38 -31.33 33.55 -0.12
CA GLN A 38 -32.02 34.09 -1.28
C GLN A 38 -32.68 32.92 -2.02
N ARG A 39 -34.00 32.80 -1.85
CA ARG A 39 -34.86 31.80 -2.47
C ARG A 39 -34.88 31.99 -3.99
N TRP A 40 -34.18 31.13 -4.72
CA TRP A 40 -34.54 30.88 -6.11
C TRP A 40 -35.82 30.04 -6.12
N GLN A 41 -36.95 30.71 -6.37
CA GLN A 41 -38.23 30.06 -6.62
C GLN A 41 -38.21 29.41 -8.00
N VAL A 42 -38.46 28.10 -8.05
CA VAL A 42 -38.89 27.42 -9.27
C VAL A 42 -40.17 26.66 -8.93
N GLY A 43 -41.19 26.85 -9.76
CA GLY A 43 -42.61 26.65 -9.47
C GLY A 43 -43.04 25.25 -9.04
N THR A 44 -44.07 25.25 -8.20
CA THR A 44 -44.74 24.12 -7.56
C THR A 44 -45.88 23.52 -8.40
N GLY A 45 -46.08 22.21 -8.22
CA GLY A 45 -47.36 21.49 -8.39
C GLY A 45 -47.04 20.00 -8.50
N GLN A 46 -47.45 19.06 -7.64
CA GLN A 46 -48.55 18.91 -6.68
C GLN A 46 -48.13 17.76 -5.71
N PRO A 47 -48.59 17.69 -4.43
CA PRO A 47 -47.99 16.86 -3.38
C PRO A 47 -48.70 15.52 -3.12
N ALA A 48 -48.07 14.62 -2.36
CA ALA A 48 -48.69 13.45 -1.74
C ALA A 48 -48.19 13.25 -0.28
N PRO A 49 -49.00 12.64 0.62
CA PRO A 49 -49.25 13.14 1.98
C PRO A 49 -48.55 12.40 3.14
N ALA A 50 -48.76 12.92 4.35
CA ALA A 50 -48.03 12.70 5.60
C ALA A 50 -48.54 11.55 6.53
N ILE A 51 -47.56 10.79 7.09
CA ILE A 51 -47.31 10.25 8.48
C ILE A 51 -48.49 9.72 9.35
N PRO A 52 -48.33 8.66 10.19
CA PRO A 52 -47.87 8.83 11.60
C PRO A 52 -47.08 7.64 12.24
N SER A 53 -46.58 7.90 13.46
CA SER A 53 -45.52 7.22 14.24
C SER A 53 -46.01 6.21 15.32
N LEU A 54 -45.14 5.20 15.64
CA LEU A 54 -44.74 4.53 16.93
C LEU A 54 -45.81 4.09 17.98
N PRO A 55 -45.65 2.96 18.77
CA PRO A 55 -44.58 2.84 19.81
C PRO A 55 -44.12 1.41 20.34
N ASN A 56 -42.89 1.39 20.89
CA ASN A 56 -42.29 0.78 22.12
C ASN A 56 -42.44 -0.69 22.66
N ALA A 57 -41.31 -1.17 23.23
CA ALA A 57 -41.02 -2.20 24.27
C ALA A 57 -41.18 -3.71 23.92
N THR A 58 -40.32 -4.69 24.32
CA THR A 58 -39.62 -4.96 25.60
C THR A 58 -38.55 -6.09 25.43
N MET A 59 -37.54 -6.19 26.31
CA MET A 59 -36.57 -7.31 26.45
C MET A 59 -37.22 -8.57 27.10
N PRO A 60 -36.53 -9.75 27.13
CA PRO A 60 -35.66 -10.06 28.27
C PRO A 60 -34.34 -10.80 27.94
N GLU A 61 -33.42 -10.75 28.91
CA GLU A 61 -32.19 -11.56 29.03
C GLU A 61 -32.48 -13.05 29.31
N ASN A 62 -31.58 -13.93 28.90
CA ASN A 62 -31.10 -15.02 29.77
C ASN A 62 -29.70 -15.49 29.34
N GLY A 63 -28.78 -15.60 30.30
CA GLY A 63 -27.43 -16.09 30.10
C GLY A 63 -27.28 -17.57 30.47
N THR A 64 -26.31 -18.25 29.85
CA THR A 64 -25.63 -19.41 30.46
C THR A 64 -24.24 -19.58 29.85
N ASN A 65 -23.22 -19.57 30.70
CA ASN A 65 -21.86 -20.05 30.43
C ASN A 65 -21.86 -21.58 30.24
N ALA A 66 -21.05 -22.09 29.31
CA ALA A 66 -20.42 -23.41 29.42
C ALA A 66 -19.15 -23.49 28.56
N THR A 67 -18.03 -23.81 29.22
CA THR A 67 -16.73 -24.13 28.65
C THR A 67 -16.64 -25.65 28.43
N ALA A 68 -16.30 -26.09 27.21
CA ALA A 68 -15.66 -27.38 26.83
C ALA A 68 -15.72 -27.43 25.29
N GLY A 69 -14.63 -27.48 24.55
CA GLY A 69 -13.72 -28.61 24.55
C GLY A 69 -14.29 -29.71 23.65
N ASN A 70 -14.10 -29.61 22.33
CA ASN A 70 -13.79 -30.77 21.50
C ASN A 70 -13.26 -30.35 20.13
N ALA A 71 -12.03 -30.81 19.89
CA ALA A 71 -11.40 -30.88 18.60
C ALA A 71 -12.18 -31.85 17.69
N THR A 72 -12.38 -31.44 16.44
CA THR A 72 -12.44 -32.37 15.32
C THR A 72 -11.33 -31.98 14.37
N ALA A 73 -10.23 -32.71 14.53
CA ALA A 73 -9.19 -32.80 13.53
C ALA A 73 -9.75 -33.61 12.35
N GLU A 74 -9.62 -33.09 11.14
CA GLU A 74 -9.47 -33.90 9.94
C GLU A 74 -8.85 -33.03 8.83
N GLY A 75 -7.64 -33.42 8.41
CA GLY A 75 -6.88 -32.76 7.33
C GLY A 75 -5.61 -32.01 7.72
N ASN A 76 -4.89 -32.40 8.79
CA ASN A 76 -3.58 -31.80 9.10
C ASN A 76 -2.47 -32.33 8.16
N GLY A 77 -2.46 -31.85 6.91
CA GLY A 77 -1.19 -31.55 6.28
C GLY A 77 -0.50 -30.51 7.17
N THR A 78 0.40 -30.95 8.04
CA THR A 78 1.02 -30.07 9.04
C THR A 78 1.87 -29.05 8.28
N ARG A 79 1.27 -27.88 8.01
CA ARG A 79 1.99 -26.74 7.43
C ARG A 79 3.23 -26.52 8.30
N PRO A 80 4.43 -26.30 7.71
CA PRO A 80 5.63 -26.04 8.49
C PRO A 80 5.32 -24.95 9.53
N ALA A 81 5.64 -25.23 10.80
CA ALA A 81 5.45 -24.25 11.86
C ALA A 81 6.46 -23.12 11.67
N PHE A 82 6.03 -22.04 11.01
CA PHE A 82 6.84 -20.84 10.85
C PHE A 82 6.88 -20.08 12.20
N PRO A 83 8.04 -19.57 12.64
CA PRO A 83 8.08 -18.63 13.75
C PRO A 83 7.15 -17.44 13.48
N ALA A 84 6.46 -16.93 14.50
CA ALA A 84 5.52 -15.81 14.36
C ALA A 84 6.03 -14.57 15.12
N ASP A 85 5.77 -13.39 14.57
CA ASP A 85 5.95 -12.10 15.24
C ASP A 85 4.63 -11.63 15.87
N ASP A 86 4.73 -10.96 17.01
CA ASP A 86 3.57 -10.49 17.77
C ASP A 86 2.79 -9.36 17.08
N ILE A 87 3.46 -8.57 16.22
CA ILE A 87 2.88 -7.41 15.53
C ILE A 87 2.62 -7.74 14.06
N VAL A 88 3.59 -8.29 13.36
CA VAL A 88 3.47 -8.68 11.94
C VAL A 88 3.10 -10.15 11.88
N ARG A 89 1.82 -10.49 11.78
CA ARG A 89 1.39 -11.88 11.82
C ARG A 89 1.53 -12.57 10.45
N HIS A 90 1.34 -13.89 10.39
CA HIS A 90 1.42 -14.66 9.13
C HIS A 90 0.33 -14.27 8.12
N ASP A 91 -0.86 -13.90 8.60
CA ASP A 91 -1.98 -13.42 7.78
C ASP A 91 -1.63 -12.13 7.01
N PHE A 92 -0.71 -11.29 7.51
CA PHE A 92 -0.16 -10.18 6.73
C PHE A 92 0.56 -10.67 5.47
N VAL A 93 1.40 -11.71 5.61
CA VAL A 93 2.18 -12.26 4.49
C VAL A 93 1.25 -12.90 3.47
N GLU A 94 0.23 -13.63 3.93
CA GLU A 94 -0.77 -14.26 3.07
C GLU A 94 -1.61 -13.21 2.31
N ASP A 95 -2.12 -12.18 3.00
CA ASP A 95 -2.86 -11.08 2.38
C ASP A 95 -1.99 -10.33 1.36
N LEU A 96 -0.72 -10.09 1.68
CA LEU A 96 0.21 -9.42 0.78
C LEU A 96 0.51 -10.24 -0.47
N SER A 97 0.73 -11.54 -0.33
CA SER A 97 0.91 -12.42 -1.48
C SER A 97 -0.32 -12.41 -2.39
N GLY A 98 -1.53 -12.53 -1.82
CA GLY A 98 -2.78 -12.42 -2.57
C GLY A 98 -2.92 -11.08 -3.27
N TYR A 99 -2.68 -9.98 -2.54
CA TYR A 99 -2.75 -8.63 -3.08
C TYR A 99 -1.77 -8.41 -4.25
N LEU A 100 -0.53 -8.90 -4.15
CA LEU A 100 0.44 -8.79 -5.23
C LEU A 100 0.00 -9.57 -6.47
N VAL A 101 -0.53 -10.78 -6.30
CA VAL A 101 -1.05 -11.60 -7.40
C VAL A 101 -2.26 -10.95 -8.06
N ASP A 102 -3.18 -10.37 -7.29
CA ASP A 102 -4.35 -9.65 -7.82
C ASP A 102 -3.99 -8.43 -8.67
N ARG A 103 -2.79 -7.86 -8.45
CA ARG A 103 -2.26 -6.73 -9.24
C ARG A 103 -1.48 -7.17 -10.47
N TYR A 104 -1.22 -8.47 -10.62
CA TYR A 104 -0.65 -8.99 -11.85
C TYR A 104 -1.72 -9.09 -12.93
N LEU A 105 -1.44 -8.50 -14.09
CA LEU A 105 -2.32 -8.52 -15.25
C LEU A 105 -1.60 -9.28 -16.38
N PRO A 106 -1.88 -10.58 -16.57
CA PRO A 106 -1.27 -11.35 -17.63
C PRO A 106 -1.61 -10.78 -19.01
N GLY A 107 -0.69 -10.93 -19.98
CA GLY A 107 -0.94 -10.57 -21.37
C GLY A 107 -2.08 -11.39 -21.99
N GLY A 108 -2.79 -10.80 -22.95
CA GLY A 108 -3.90 -11.44 -23.66
C GLY A 108 -5.19 -11.60 -22.85
N THR A 109 -5.30 -10.93 -21.70
CA THR A 109 -6.49 -10.99 -20.84
C THR A 109 -7.42 -9.80 -21.09
N LYS A 110 -8.67 -9.88 -20.65
CA LYS A 110 -9.64 -8.78 -20.82
C LYS A 110 -9.15 -7.48 -20.15
N LYS A 111 -8.46 -7.57 -19.02
CA LYS A 111 -7.90 -6.41 -18.28
C LYS A 111 -6.53 -5.95 -18.83
N ASN A 112 -5.86 -6.79 -19.63
CA ASN A 112 -4.61 -6.46 -20.30
C ASN A 112 -4.56 -7.11 -21.70
N PRO A 113 -5.14 -6.44 -22.72
CA PRO A 113 -5.15 -6.94 -24.10
C PRO A 113 -3.78 -7.00 -24.78
N GLY A 114 -2.74 -6.39 -24.19
CA GLY A 114 -1.38 -6.45 -24.71
C GLY A 114 -0.76 -7.84 -24.59
N SER A 115 0.37 -8.07 -25.27
CA SER A 115 1.03 -9.38 -25.30
C SER A 115 1.83 -9.71 -24.04
N GLU A 116 2.30 -8.71 -23.31
CA GLU A 116 3.15 -8.87 -22.13
C GLU A 116 2.36 -8.69 -20.83
N GLY A 117 2.73 -9.45 -19.81
CA GLY A 117 2.25 -9.27 -18.45
C GLY A 117 2.73 -7.95 -17.85
N ARG A 118 1.92 -7.35 -16.97
CA ARG A 118 2.30 -6.14 -16.24
C ARG A 118 1.73 -6.12 -14.84
N PHE A 119 2.27 -5.28 -13.97
CA PHE A 119 1.69 -4.99 -12.67
C PHE A 119 0.94 -3.66 -12.66
N ASP A 120 -0.25 -3.65 -12.06
CA ASP A 120 -0.89 -2.42 -11.57
C ASP A 120 -0.56 -2.23 -10.08
N LEU A 121 0.73 -2.05 -9.81
CA LEU A 121 1.30 -1.95 -8.47
C LEU A 121 2.22 -0.74 -8.33
N ASN A 122 1.94 0.10 -7.35
CA ASN A 122 2.85 1.16 -6.94
C ASN A 122 3.02 1.15 -5.42
N VAL A 123 4.15 1.66 -4.94
CA VAL A 123 4.47 1.65 -3.50
C VAL A 123 3.39 2.37 -2.70
N LYS A 124 2.81 3.46 -3.23
CA LYS A 124 1.75 4.22 -2.53
C LYS A 124 0.49 3.38 -2.30
N SER A 125 0.10 2.48 -3.21
CA SER A 125 -1.10 1.67 -3.07
C SER A 125 -0.93 0.57 -2.02
N VAL A 126 0.23 -0.12 -2.03
CA VAL A 126 0.63 -1.02 -0.94
C VAL A 126 0.59 -0.25 0.38
N ASN A 127 1.09 0.97 0.34
CA ASN A 127 1.20 1.80 1.50
C ASN A 127 -0.14 2.21 2.14
N ILE A 128 -1.13 2.53 1.31
CA ILE A 128 -2.47 2.86 1.77
C ILE A 128 -3.15 1.64 2.37
N ARG A 129 -3.05 0.47 1.71
CA ARG A 129 -3.70 -0.78 2.16
C ARG A 129 -3.31 -1.12 3.59
N TYR A 130 -2.03 -1.35 3.84
CA TYR A 130 -1.62 -1.78 5.17
C TYR A 130 -1.52 -0.61 6.15
N GLY A 131 -1.35 0.62 5.64
CA GLY A 131 -1.18 1.81 6.47
C GLY A 131 -2.48 2.31 7.07
N VAL A 132 -3.63 1.86 6.58
CA VAL A 132 -4.95 2.30 7.04
C VAL A 132 -5.75 1.12 7.56
N ASP A 133 -5.80 0.03 6.81
CA ASP A 133 -6.64 -1.12 7.14
C ASP A 133 -5.93 -2.10 8.08
N PHE A 134 -4.60 -2.00 8.20
CA PHE A 134 -3.75 -2.85 9.04
C PHE A 134 -4.00 -4.36 8.87
N ASN A 135 -4.41 -4.78 7.66
CA ASN A 135 -4.67 -6.19 7.34
C ASN A 135 -3.48 -7.06 7.77
N GLY A 136 -3.76 -8.04 8.64
CA GLY A 136 -2.76 -8.97 9.16
C GLY A 136 -1.80 -8.39 10.21
N LEU A 137 -2.07 -7.20 10.73
CA LEU A 137 -1.28 -6.59 11.78
C LEU A 137 -2.02 -6.59 13.11
N ASN A 138 -1.29 -6.91 14.17
CA ASN A 138 -1.81 -6.95 15.52
C ASN A 138 -1.65 -5.59 16.20
N VAL A 139 -2.45 -4.62 15.76
CA VAL A 139 -2.51 -3.26 16.29
C VAL A 139 -3.94 -2.77 16.38
N ASP A 140 -4.17 -1.75 17.20
CA ASP A 140 -5.49 -1.13 17.33
C ASP A 140 -5.82 -0.29 16.07
N PRO A 141 -6.80 -0.71 15.23
CA PRO A 141 -7.15 0.05 14.04
C PRO A 141 -7.87 1.37 14.36
N ALA A 142 -8.39 1.55 15.58
CA ALA A 142 -9.10 2.77 15.99
C ALA A 142 -8.18 3.98 16.15
N ASP A 143 -6.90 3.76 16.50
CA ASP A 143 -5.85 4.78 16.49
C ASP A 143 -4.85 4.53 15.37
N THR A 144 -5.17 4.99 14.17
CA THR A 144 -4.32 4.84 12.99
C THR A 144 -2.90 5.41 13.19
N LEU A 145 -2.72 6.44 14.01
CA LEU A 145 -1.39 7.05 14.21
C LEU A 145 -0.57 6.29 15.23
N GLY A 146 -1.18 5.94 16.37
CA GLY A 146 -0.58 5.07 17.36
C GLY A 146 -0.18 3.73 16.76
N ALA A 147 -1.10 3.09 16.02
CA ALA A 147 -0.84 1.84 15.32
C ALA A 147 0.38 1.92 14.39
N ARG A 148 0.46 2.94 13.53
CA ARG A 148 1.63 3.13 12.66
C ARG A 148 2.92 3.32 13.44
N LYS A 149 2.90 4.11 14.51
CA LYS A 149 4.07 4.34 15.35
C LYS A 149 4.54 3.06 16.02
N VAL A 150 3.61 2.28 16.60
CA VAL A 150 3.90 0.97 17.20
C VAL A 150 4.55 0.07 16.18
N VAL A 151 3.93 -0.08 15.00
CA VAL A 151 4.45 -0.90 13.92
C VAL A 151 5.88 -0.49 13.54
N PHE A 152 6.13 0.78 13.21
CA PHE A 152 7.45 1.21 12.76
C PHE A 152 8.51 1.13 13.84
N SER A 153 8.16 1.47 15.08
CA SER A 153 9.07 1.36 16.22
C SER A 153 9.44 -0.10 16.53
N HIS A 154 8.61 -1.05 16.13
CA HIS A 154 8.90 -2.47 16.21
C HIS A 154 9.77 -2.93 15.05
N VAL A 155 9.29 -2.75 13.81
CA VAL A 155 9.92 -3.39 12.65
C VAL A 155 11.21 -2.73 12.20
N LEU A 156 11.41 -1.44 12.49
CA LEU A 156 12.65 -0.75 12.12
C LEU A 156 13.77 -0.99 13.14
N LYS A 157 13.66 -2.00 13.99
CA LYS A 157 14.76 -2.50 14.81
C LYS A 157 15.51 -3.57 14.03
N GLU A 158 16.83 -3.45 13.98
CA GLU A 158 17.68 -4.39 13.24
C GLU A 158 17.45 -5.88 13.54
N PRO A 159 17.29 -6.32 14.82
CA PRO A 159 17.01 -7.72 15.12
C PRO A 159 15.62 -8.18 14.64
N VAL A 160 14.63 -7.29 14.67
CA VAL A 160 13.27 -7.58 14.20
C VAL A 160 13.28 -7.69 12.68
N LEU A 161 14.00 -6.79 11.99
CA LEU A 161 14.26 -6.93 10.56
C LEU A 161 14.86 -8.29 10.27
N ASP A 162 15.94 -8.70 10.93
CA ASP A 162 16.57 -10.00 10.68
C ASP A 162 15.68 -11.19 11.02
N PHE A 163 14.82 -11.07 12.03
CA PHE A 163 13.85 -12.12 12.41
C PHE A 163 12.76 -12.27 11.36
N LEU A 164 12.03 -11.18 11.08
CA LEU A 164 11.05 -11.12 10.01
C LEU A 164 11.70 -11.59 8.72
N HIS A 165 13.01 -11.30 8.57
CA HIS A 165 13.87 -11.84 7.54
C HIS A 165 13.69 -13.34 7.40
N ALA A 166 14.38 -14.03 8.28
CA ALA A 166 14.51 -15.47 8.23
C ALA A 166 13.16 -16.20 8.30
N ALA A 167 12.18 -15.67 9.02
CA ALA A 167 10.92 -16.36 9.24
C ALA A 167 9.98 -16.27 8.03
N TYR A 168 9.89 -15.11 7.35
CA TYR A 168 8.74 -14.83 6.48
C TYR A 168 9.02 -14.97 4.98
N THR A 169 10.26 -15.11 4.48
CA THR A 169 10.44 -15.49 3.05
C THR A 169 9.76 -16.76 2.67
N PRO A 170 10.01 -17.88 3.38
CA PRO A 170 9.53 -19.15 2.88
C PRO A 170 8.00 -19.11 2.83
N LEU A 171 7.39 -18.55 3.90
CA LEU A 171 5.96 -18.27 3.96
C LEU A 171 5.48 -17.37 2.82
N PHE A 172 6.22 -16.31 2.48
CA PHE A 172 5.87 -15.39 1.39
C PHE A 172 5.90 -16.06 0.03
N LEU A 173 6.96 -16.81 -0.27
CA LEU A 173 7.10 -17.55 -1.52
C LEU A 173 6.02 -18.61 -1.65
N ASP A 174 5.76 -19.38 -0.59
CA ASP A 174 4.72 -20.40 -0.59
C ASP A 174 3.32 -19.79 -0.70
N SER A 175 3.10 -18.62 -0.10
CA SER A 175 1.83 -17.90 -0.20
C SER A 175 1.64 -17.25 -1.57
N LEU A 176 2.72 -16.80 -2.22
CA LEU A 176 2.67 -16.32 -3.61
C LEU A 176 2.28 -17.44 -4.57
N GLU A 177 2.89 -18.62 -4.43
CA GLU A 177 2.55 -19.79 -5.27
C GLU A 177 1.10 -20.21 -5.06
N ARG A 178 0.67 -20.32 -3.80
CA ARG A 178 -0.72 -20.68 -3.48
C ARG A 178 -1.72 -19.67 -4.03
N ALA A 179 -1.41 -18.37 -3.91
CA ALA A 179 -2.23 -17.32 -4.49
C ALA A 179 -2.31 -17.46 -6.01
N LEU A 180 -1.17 -17.61 -6.71
CA LEU A 180 -1.13 -17.82 -8.16
C LEU A 180 -1.92 -19.03 -8.63
N GLN A 181 -1.82 -20.16 -7.91
CA GLN A 181 -2.57 -21.39 -8.21
C GLN A 181 -4.09 -21.20 -8.05
N SER A 182 -4.51 -20.36 -7.11
CA SER A 182 -5.94 -20.09 -6.86
C SER A 182 -6.53 -18.99 -7.76
N THR A 183 -5.69 -18.21 -8.43
CA THR A 183 -6.13 -17.07 -9.25
C THR A 183 -6.58 -17.52 -10.63
N THR A 184 -7.67 -16.90 -11.09
CA THR A 184 -8.17 -17.02 -12.46
C THR A 184 -8.38 -15.64 -13.06
N TYR A 185 -8.26 -15.55 -14.38
CA TYR A 185 -8.48 -14.31 -15.13
C TYR A 185 -9.44 -14.51 -16.29
N LEU A 186 -10.09 -13.42 -16.67
CA LEU A 186 -11.07 -13.41 -17.75
C LEU A 186 -10.37 -13.16 -19.09
N LEU A 187 -10.51 -14.10 -20.02
CA LEU A 187 -10.07 -13.95 -21.40
C LEU A 187 -11.01 -13.00 -22.18
N PRO A 188 -10.56 -12.45 -23.34
CA PRO A 188 -11.41 -11.66 -24.22
C PRO A 188 -12.68 -12.40 -24.68
N SER A 189 -12.62 -13.73 -24.77
CA SER A 189 -13.76 -14.61 -25.09
C SER A 189 -14.83 -14.67 -23.99
N GLY A 190 -14.54 -14.16 -22.78
CA GLY A 190 -15.41 -14.30 -21.61
C GLY A 190 -15.19 -15.59 -20.82
N GLN A 191 -14.24 -16.44 -21.22
CA GLN A 191 -13.88 -17.64 -20.46
C GLN A 191 -12.89 -17.32 -19.33
N MET A 192 -13.05 -17.99 -18.19
CA MET A 192 -12.07 -17.96 -17.11
C MET A 192 -10.90 -18.90 -17.43
N SER A 193 -9.68 -18.43 -17.22
CA SER A 193 -8.46 -19.21 -17.41
C SER A 193 -7.57 -19.13 -16.17
N VAL A 194 -6.88 -20.23 -15.88
CA VAL A 194 -5.89 -20.33 -14.79
C VAL A 194 -4.55 -19.75 -15.22
N VAL A 195 -3.71 -19.40 -14.25
CA VAL A 195 -2.34 -18.94 -14.51
C VAL A 195 -1.51 -20.06 -15.12
N SER A 196 -0.98 -19.84 -16.33
CA SER A 196 -0.08 -20.79 -16.99
C SER A 196 1.32 -20.73 -16.36
N GLU A 197 2.14 -21.77 -16.56
CA GLU A 197 3.52 -21.79 -16.06
C GLU A 197 4.34 -20.61 -16.61
N ALA A 198 4.16 -20.26 -17.89
CA ALA A 198 4.80 -19.11 -18.50
C ALA A 198 4.38 -17.79 -17.82
N GLN A 199 3.08 -17.64 -17.52
CA GLN A 199 2.57 -16.45 -16.82
C GLN A 199 3.02 -16.39 -15.36
N ARG A 200 3.15 -17.53 -14.66
CA ARG A 200 3.75 -17.61 -13.33
C ARG A 200 5.19 -17.12 -13.38
N LYS A 201 6.01 -17.67 -14.29
CA LYS A 201 7.42 -17.29 -14.43
C LYS A 201 7.56 -15.81 -14.76
N GLU A 202 6.73 -15.29 -15.65
CA GLU A 202 6.67 -13.86 -16.00
C GLU A 202 6.32 -13.01 -14.77
N MET A 203 5.26 -13.34 -14.03
CA MET A 203 4.84 -12.63 -12.82
C MET A 203 5.98 -12.56 -11.79
N LEU A 204 6.59 -13.70 -11.46
CA LEU A 204 7.66 -13.78 -10.47
C LEU A 204 8.90 -13.00 -10.92
N THR A 205 9.23 -13.05 -12.23
CA THR A 205 10.36 -12.28 -12.79
C THR A 205 10.11 -10.77 -12.69
N LEU A 206 8.91 -10.32 -13.07
CA LEU A 206 8.50 -8.91 -12.98
C LEU A 206 8.47 -8.44 -11.52
N LEU A 207 7.97 -9.27 -10.60
CA LEU A 207 7.91 -8.96 -9.17
C LEU A 207 9.33 -8.85 -8.60
N ALA A 208 10.21 -9.80 -8.90
CA ALA A 208 11.61 -9.76 -8.48
C ALA A 208 12.29 -8.46 -8.95
N ALA A 209 12.17 -8.12 -10.23
CA ALA A 209 12.72 -6.88 -10.76
C ALA A 209 12.18 -5.65 -10.01
N ARG A 210 10.86 -5.62 -9.74
CA ARG A 210 10.20 -4.54 -9.01
C ARG A 210 10.73 -4.39 -7.57
N LEU A 211 10.78 -5.48 -6.81
CA LEU A 211 11.28 -5.49 -5.44
C LEU A 211 12.75 -5.07 -5.39
N LYS A 212 13.58 -5.53 -6.34
CA LYS A 212 14.99 -5.16 -6.44
C LYS A 212 15.17 -3.66 -6.64
N THR A 213 14.42 -3.08 -7.57
CA THR A 213 14.48 -1.65 -7.86
C THR A 213 14.05 -0.82 -6.64
N ILE A 214 12.95 -1.20 -5.99
CA ILE A 214 12.49 -0.48 -4.81
C ILE A 214 13.50 -0.60 -3.67
N GLY A 215 14.05 -1.79 -3.43
CA GLY A 215 15.03 -2.04 -2.37
C GLY A 215 16.30 -1.22 -2.55
N LYS A 216 16.86 -1.21 -3.76
CA LYS A 216 18.01 -0.36 -4.11
C LYS A 216 17.71 1.12 -3.91
N THR A 217 16.53 1.57 -4.32
CA THR A 217 16.13 2.97 -4.19
C THR A 217 15.99 3.38 -2.73
N VAL A 218 15.29 2.59 -1.90
CA VAL A 218 15.17 2.86 -0.46
C VAL A 218 16.53 2.87 0.23
N SER A 219 17.40 1.90 -0.07
CA SER A 219 18.74 1.85 0.51
C SER A 219 19.58 3.08 0.14
N SER A 220 19.54 3.48 -1.13
CA SER A 220 20.24 4.67 -1.64
C SER A 220 19.71 5.96 -1.01
N LEU A 221 18.38 6.12 -0.92
CA LEU A 221 17.74 7.25 -0.26
C LEU A 221 18.12 7.36 1.22
N ALA A 222 18.17 6.24 1.93
CA ALA A 222 18.52 6.21 3.36
C ALA A 222 19.99 6.57 3.60
N ARG A 223 20.89 6.21 2.67
CA ARG A 223 22.34 6.44 2.77
C ARG A 223 22.83 7.79 2.25
N THR A 224 22.00 8.50 1.48
CA THR A 224 22.45 9.71 0.77
C THR A 224 21.94 10.99 1.42
N ASP A 225 22.79 11.61 2.24
CA ASP A 225 22.47 12.84 2.97
C ASP A 225 22.06 14.00 2.06
N SER A 226 22.73 14.17 0.92
CA SER A 226 22.43 15.22 -0.04
C SER A 226 21.02 15.11 -0.62
N ILE A 227 20.50 13.90 -0.82
CA ILE A 227 19.12 13.70 -1.26
C ILE A 227 18.14 14.15 -0.18
N ARG A 228 18.41 13.90 1.10
CA ARG A 228 17.53 14.37 2.19
C ARG A 228 17.44 15.89 2.25
N LEU A 229 18.54 16.60 2.00
CA LEU A 229 18.52 18.07 1.88
C LEU A 229 17.65 18.54 0.71
N LEU A 230 17.70 17.82 -0.42
CA LEU A 230 16.82 18.12 -1.57
C LEU A 230 15.35 17.82 -1.28
N VAL A 231 15.03 16.75 -0.52
CA VAL A 231 13.66 16.49 -0.06
C VAL A 231 13.18 17.61 0.86
N THR A 232 14.01 18.06 1.79
CA THR A 232 13.69 19.18 2.68
C THR A 232 13.35 20.43 1.88
N LYS A 233 14.23 20.82 0.94
CA LYS A 233 14.00 21.98 0.08
C LYS A 233 12.72 21.85 -0.78
N TYR A 234 12.47 20.66 -1.32
CA TYR A 234 11.26 20.39 -2.09
C TYR A 234 9.99 20.56 -1.24
N LEU A 235 10.00 20.07 0.00
CA LEU A 235 8.87 20.23 0.92
C LEU A 235 8.64 21.69 1.33
N GLU A 236 9.71 22.45 1.58
CA GLU A 236 9.64 23.90 1.83
C GLU A 236 9.04 24.67 0.64
N ASP A 237 9.41 24.29 -0.59
CA ASP A 237 8.85 24.88 -1.80
C ASP A 237 7.39 24.50 -2.02
N MET A 238 7.01 23.25 -1.70
CA MET A 238 5.61 22.84 -1.70
C MET A 238 4.77 23.66 -0.71
N GLU A 239 5.29 23.87 0.49
CA GLU A 239 4.62 24.70 1.50
C GLU A 239 4.53 26.16 1.04
N SER A 240 5.59 26.70 0.42
CA SER A 240 5.60 28.06 -0.14
C SER A 240 4.52 28.27 -1.21
N VAL A 241 4.27 27.26 -2.06
CA VAL A 241 3.16 27.28 -3.04
C VAL A 241 1.81 27.31 -2.33
N SER A 242 1.62 26.49 -1.30
CA SER A 242 0.39 26.50 -0.50
C SER A 242 0.15 27.87 0.14
N GLN A 243 1.17 28.43 0.79
CA GLN A 243 1.08 29.73 1.44
C GLN A 243 0.78 30.86 0.43
N ALA A 244 1.34 30.79 -0.78
CA ALA A 244 1.03 31.75 -1.84
C ALA A 244 -0.44 31.64 -2.30
N HIS A 245 -0.97 30.43 -2.43
CA HIS A 245 -2.39 30.24 -2.72
C HIS A 245 -3.28 30.75 -1.60
N LEU A 246 -2.99 30.40 -0.34
CA LEU A 246 -3.76 30.86 0.81
C LEU A 246 -3.77 32.40 0.92
N ALA A 247 -2.62 33.04 0.71
CA ALA A 247 -2.53 34.50 0.67
C ALA A 247 -3.43 35.09 -0.44
N PHE A 248 -3.44 34.49 -1.64
CA PHE A 248 -4.32 34.92 -2.72
C PHE A 248 -5.82 34.72 -2.40
N TRP A 249 -6.18 33.60 -1.78
CA TRP A 249 -7.56 33.34 -1.34
C TRP A 249 -8.03 34.37 -0.30
N ASN A 250 -7.17 34.75 0.65
CA ASN A 250 -7.51 35.76 1.65
C ASN A 250 -7.79 37.14 1.03
N LEU A 251 -7.18 37.47 -0.12
CA LEU A 251 -7.48 38.69 -0.87
C LEU A 251 -8.86 38.69 -1.55
N HIS A 252 -9.51 37.52 -1.72
CA HIS A 252 -10.89 37.45 -2.20
C HIS A 252 -11.91 37.78 -1.10
N GLY A 253 -11.56 37.58 0.17
CA GLY A 253 -12.41 37.93 1.33
C GLY A 253 -12.28 39.40 1.78
N GLN A 254 -11.45 40.19 1.11
CA GLN A 254 -11.17 41.60 1.42
C GLN A 254 -11.38 42.45 0.15
N GLU A 255 -11.68 43.75 0.30
CA GLU A 255 -11.65 44.71 -0.83
C GLU A 255 -10.20 45.01 -1.27
N ALA A 256 -9.48 43.96 -1.69
CA ALA A 256 -8.09 44.06 -2.12
C ALA A 256 -8.00 44.75 -3.49
N SER A 257 -7.01 45.64 -3.64
CA SER A 257 -6.74 46.34 -4.89
C SER A 257 -6.35 45.38 -6.02
N ILE A 258 -6.57 45.79 -7.27
CA ILE A 258 -6.14 45.04 -8.46
C ILE A 258 -4.63 44.78 -8.43
N SER A 259 -3.83 45.75 -7.97
CA SER A 259 -2.37 45.58 -7.84
C SER A 259 -2.00 44.47 -6.87
N ALA A 260 -2.66 44.39 -5.70
CA ALA A 260 -2.39 43.35 -4.71
C ALA A 260 -2.74 41.94 -5.26
N LYS A 261 -3.84 41.83 -6.02
CA LYS A 261 -4.23 40.58 -6.69
C LYS A 261 -3.22 40.16 -7.77
N ASN A 262 -2.69 41.12 -8.54
CA ASN A 262 -1.66 40.87 -9.54
C ASN A 262 -0.34 40.40 -8.91
N GLU A 263 0.11 41.04 -7.82
CA GLU A 263 1.31 40.64 -7.10
C GLU A 263 1.19 39.23 -6.51
N ALA A 264 0.05 38.92 -5.87
CA ALA A 264 -0.21 37.58 -5.35
C ALA A 264 -0.24 36.52 -6.45
N SER A 265 -0.81 36.83 -7.63
CA SER A 265 -0.79 35.93 -8.80
C SER A 265 0.63 35.70 -9.32
N ALA A 266 1.45 36.75 -9.39
CA ALA A 266 2.86 36.63 -9.77
C ALA A 266 3.64 35.75 -8.77
N ARG A 267 3.39 35.93 -7.46
CA ARG A 267 4.00 35.12 -6.41
C ARG A 267 3.64 33.64 -6.52
N ILE A 268 2.38 33.30 -6.84
CA ILE A 268 1.98 31.91 -7.12
C ILE A 268 2.79 31.35 -8.28
N LYS A 269 2.91 32.09 -9.38
CA LYS A 269 3.70 31.64 -10.55
C LYS A 269 5.16 31.36 -10.18
N THR A 270 5.81 32.29 -9.46
CA THR A 270 7.21 32.15 -9.06
C THR A 270 7.43 30.97 -8.10
N THR A 271 6.53 30.77 -7.14
CA THR A 271 6.63 29.64 -6.20
C THR A 271 6.40 28.29 -6.89
N ILE A 272 5.47 28.21 -7.85
CA ILE A 272 5.27 27.00 -8.68
C ILE A 272 6.54 26.69 -9.49
N GLN A 273 7.13 27.68 -10.15
CA GLN A 273 8.37 27.51 -10.91
C GLN A 273 9.51 27.01 -10.01
N THR A 274 9.66 27.60 -8.82
CA THR A 274 10.69 27.21 -7.84
C THR A 274 10.48 25.77 -7.37
N ARG A 275 9.23 25.38 -7.06
CA ARG A 275 8.88 24.01 -6.69
C ARG A 275 9.14 23.00 -7.80
N GLU A 276 8.96 23.38 -9.07
CA GLU A 276 9.25 22.50 -10.19
C GLU A 276 10.77 22.32 -10.38
N ILE A 277 11.57 23.37 -10.19
CA ILE A 277 13.03 23.28 -10.19
C ILE A 277 13.53 22.35 -9.08
N SER A 278 13.01 22.49 -7.85
CA SER A 278 13.41 21.59 -6.75
C SER A 278 12.94 20.15 -6.98
N ARG A 279 11.74 19.94 -7.55
CA ARG A 279 11.27 18.61 -7.97
C ARG A 279 12.23 17.96 -8.97
N GLN A 280 12.64 18.68 -10.01
CA GLN A 280 13.54 18.15 -11.04
C GLN A 280 14.93 17.82 -10.47
N ARG A 281 15.48 18.70 -9.62
CA ARG A 281 16.78 18.46 -8.95
C ARG A 281 16.72 17.21 -8.06
N LEU A 282 15.65 17.06 -7.29
CA LEU A 282 15.44 15.89 -6.44
C LEU A 282 15.35 14.62 -7.29
N LEU A 283 14.53 14.61 -8.35
CA LEU A 283 14.41 13.46 -9.25
C LEU A 283 15.75 13.08 -9.89
N GLN A 284 16.50 14.07 -10.39
CA GLN A 284 17.81 13.83 -10.98
C GLN A 284 18.76 13.18 -9.98
N ALA A 285 18.80 13.68 -8.74
CA ALA A 285 19.64 13.11 -7.69
C ALA A 285 19.25 11.66 -7.35
N ILE A 286 17.95 11.35 -7.27
CA ILE A 286 17.46 9.98 -7.04
C ILE A 286 17.86 9.06 -8.19
N VAL A 287 17.61 9.48 -9.44
CA VAL A 287 17.94 8.69 -10.64
C VAL A 287 19.43 8.40 -10.72
N SER A 288 20.28 9.41 -10.48
CA SER A 288 21.73 9.26 -10.46
C SER A 288 22.22 8.33 -9.34
N ALA A 289 21.54 8.30 -8.20
CA ALA A 289 21.97 7.53 -7.03
C ALA A 289 21.48 6.07 -7.01
N SER A 290 20.38 5.73 -7.68
CA SER A 290 19.80 4.37 -7.62
C SER A 290 19.46 3.72 -8.97
N ASN A 291 19.46 4.47 -10.08
CA ASN A 291 19.02 4.01 -11.40
C ASN A 291 17.68 3.22 -11.37
N PRO A 292 16.57 3.84 -10.95
CA PRO A 292 15.35 3.13 -10.57
C PRO A 292 14.48 2.74 -11.79
N GLN A 293 14.84 1.66 -12.46
CA GLN A 293 14.16 1.18 -13.67
C GLN A 293 12.69 0.81 -13.41
N GLY A 294 11.78 1.32 -14.26
CA GLY A 294 10.34 1.04 -14.17
C GLY A 294 9.60 1.79 -13.06
N MET A 295 10.20 2.81 -12.43
CA MET A 295 9.54 3.69 -11.46
C MET A 295 9.27 5.06 -12.08
N ASP A 296 8.06 5.59 -11.88
CA ASP A 296 7.73 6.93 -12.34
C ASP A 296 8.18 8.02 -11.34
N ALA A 297 8.18 9.27 -11.80
CA ALA A 297 8.60 10.41 -10.98
C ALA A 297 7.77 10.58 -9.70
N SER A 298 6.47 10.28 -9.73
CA SER A 298 5.59 10.42 -8.57
C SER A 298 5.94 9.40 -7.49
N GLU A 299 6.23 8.17 -7.90
CA GLU A 299 6.63 7.08 -7.01
C GLU A 299 8.01 7.32 -6.38
N LEU A 300 8.96 7.85 -7.17
CA LEU A 300 10.29 8.23 -6.66
C LEU A 300 10.21 9.35 -5.62
N ILE A 301 9.45 10.41 -5.91
CA ILE A 301 9.21 11.49 -4.95
C ILE A 301 8.52 10.94 -3.70
N TYR A 302 7.54 10.06 -3.88
CA TYR A 302 6.84 9.43 -2.76
C TYR A 302 7.78 8.63 -1.85
N LEU A 303 8.65 7.79 -2.42
CA LEU A 303 9.67 7.04 -1.66
C LEU A 303 10.63 7.98 -0.93
N ALA A 304 11.12 9.03 -1.60
CA ALA A 304 12.04 9.99 -1.00
C ALA A 304 11.40 10.70 0.20
N GLN A 305 10.15 11.16 0.07
CA GLN A 305 9.38 11.71 1.19
C GLN A 305 9.14 10.67 2.29
N TRP A 306 8.88 9.42 1.92
CA TRP A 306 8.62 8.34 2.88
C TRP A 306 9.83 8.00 3.75
N VAL A 307 11.02 7.91 3.14
CA VAL A 307 12.30 7.73 3.85
C VAL A 307 12.60 8.95 4.71
N TYR A 308 12.44 10.16 4.15
CA TYR A 308 12.67 11.41 4.88
C TYR A 308 11.83 11.50 6.17
N ARG A 309 10.53 11.18 6.10
CA ARG A 309 9.66 11.18 7.30
C ARG A 309 10.20 10.30 8.42
N ARG A 310 10.69 9.10 8.08
CA ARG A 310 11.26 8.18 9.08
C ARG A 310 12.57 8.68 9.67
N SER A 311 13.37 9.39 8.88
CA SER A 311 14.58 10.03 9.41
C SER A 311 14.29 11.13 10.44
N LEU A 312 13.10 11.72 10.41
CA LEU A 312 12.66 12.69 11.43
C LEU A 312 12.14 12.02 12.70
N GLU A 313 11.47 10.87 12.56
CA GLU A 313 10.91 10.11 13.68
C GLU A 313 12.01 9.43 14.52
N ASP A 314 13.01 8.87 13.84
CA ASP A 314 14.19 8.25 14.46
C ASP A 314 15.42 8.41 13.54
N PRO A 315 16.34 9.36 13.84
CA PRO A 315 17.56 9.54 13.07
C PRO A 315 18.46 8.30 13.02
N SER A 316 18.45 7.47 14.07
CA SER A 316 19.20 6.21 14.09
C SER A 316 18.56 5.13 13.20
N GLY A 317 17.27 5.30 12.89
CA GLY A 317 16.48 4.43 12.00
C GLY A 317 16.90 4.48 10.53
N LEU A 318 17.74 5.44 10.10
CA LEU A 318 18.28 5.47 8.74
C LEU A 318 19.11 4.21 8.41
N GLY A 319 19.87 3.70 9.38
CA GLY A 319 20.60 2.44 9.24
C GLY A 319 19.65 1.27 9.00
N SER A 320 18.58 1.20 9.80
CA SER A 320 17.52 0.20 9.65
C SER A 320 16.78 0.31 8.31
N LEU A 321 16.52 1.52 7.81
CA LEU A 321 15.93 1.70 6.47
C LEU A 321 16.88 1.29 5.35
N ALA A 322 18.18 1.55 5.50
CA ALA A 322 19.17 1.14 4.52
C ALA A 322 19.28 -0.39 4.46
N LYS A 323 19.38 -1.03 5.64
CA LYS A 323 19.26 -2.49 5.80
C LYS A 323 17.94 -2.98 5.22
N ALA A 324 16.88 -2.18 5.37
CA ALA A 324 15.60 -2.56 4.83
C ALA A 324 15.60 -2.65 3.30
N GLY A 325 16.17 -1.65 2.63
CA GLY A 325 16.35 -1.73 1.19
C GLY A 325 17.19 -2.96 0.75
N GLU A 326 18.24 -3.30 1.51
CA GLU A 326 19.11 -4.45 1.19
C GLU A 326 18.42 -5.80 1.31
N LEU A 327 17.65 -6.01 2.39
CA LEU A 327 16.95 -7.27 2.55
C LEU A 327 15.80 -7.42 1.54
N LEU A 328 15.24 -6.30 1.03
CA LEU A 328 14.30 -6.34 -0.09
C LEU A 328 14.97 -6.80 -1.40
N VAL A 329 16.22 -6.42 -1.62
CA VAL A 329 17.00 -6.93 -2.76
C VAL A 329 17.21 -8.45 -2.64
N ARG A 330 17.50 -8.95 -1.44
CA ARG A 330 17.56 -10.41 -1.19
C ARG A 330 16.20 -11.10 -1.42
N THR A 331 15.10 -10.37 -1.25
CA THR A 331 13.75 -10.82 -1.63
C THR A 331 13.58 -11.00 -3.10
N ALA A 332 14.00 -10.01 -3.85
CA ALA A 332 13.97 -10.13 -5.29
C ALA A 332 14.79 -11.32 -5.77
N GLU A 333 15.95 -11.58 -5.15
CA GLU A 333 16.79 -12.73 -5.49
C GLU A 333 16.05 -14.06 -5.24
N ALA A 334 15.47 -14.24 -4.04
CA ALA A 334 14.71 -15.46 -3.73
C ALA A 334 13.45 -15.66 -4.62
N VAL A 335 12.73 -14.58 -4.93
CA VAL A 335 11.59 -14.61 -5.86
C VAL A 335 12.05 -14.96 -7.28
N HIS A 336 13.20 -14.43 -7.70
CA HIS A 336 13.77 -14.75 -9.00
C HIS A 336 14.23 -16.21 -9.07
N GLU A 337 14.89 -16.73 -8.05
CA GLU A 337 15.25 -18.14 -7.96
C GLU A 337 14.00 -19.03 -8.05
N ARG A 338 12.94 -18.71 -7.30
CA ARG A 338 11.64 -19.42 -7.38
C ARG A 338 11.01 -19.35 -8.78
N SER A 339 11.26 -18.29 -9.55
CA SER A 339 10.77 -18.18 -10.95
C SER A 339 11.48 -19.14 -11.93
N LEU A 340 12.67 -19.62 -11.57
CA LEU A 340 13.43 -20.58 -12.37
C LEU A 340 13.08 -22.02 -12.01
N GLU A 341 12.50 -22.25 -10.83
CA GLU A 341 11.98 -23.54 -10.41
C GLU A 341 10.69 -23.89 -11.19
N PRO A 342 10.52 -25.14 -11.63
CA PRO A 342 9.27 -25.60 -12.23
C PRO A 342 8.12 -25.45 -11.22
N GLN A 343 6.89 -25.34 -11.71
CA GLN A 343 5.74 -25.37 -10.80
C GLN A 343 5.77 -26.66 -9.97
N PRO A 344 5.53 -26.58 -8.64
CA PRO A 344 5.33 -27.80 -7.86
C PRO A 344 4.14 -28.55 -8.46
N GLU A 345 4.33 -29.83 -8.79
CA GLU A 345 3.26 -30.70 -9.28
C GLU A 345 2.11 -30.64 -8.27
N VAL A 346 0.94 -30.19 -8.72
CA VAL A 346 -0.28 -30.33 -7.93
C VAL A 346 -0.57 -31.82 -7.96
N GLU A 347 -0.31 -32.51 -6.85
CA GLU A 347 -0.72 -33.89 -6.64
C GLU A 347 -2.24 -33.94 -6.86
N GLN A 348 -2.65 -34.39 -8.05
CA GLN A 348 -4.06 -34.65 -8.30
C GLN A 348 -4.42 -35.76 -7.33
N VAL A 349 -5.23 -35.42 -6.32
CA VAL A 349 -5.93 -36.43 -5.55
C VAL A 349 -6.83 -37.16 -6.54
N ILE A 350 -6.31 -38.23 -7.12
CA ILE A 350 -7.10 -39.24 -7.79
C ILE A 350 -7.98 -39.79 -6.67
N THR A 351 -9.20 -39.29 -6.58
CA THR A 351 -10.25 -39.98 -5.84
C THR A 351 -10.49 -41.27 -6.60
N ASP A 352 -9.78 -42.30 -6.18
CA ASP A 352 -9.94 -43.66 -6.64
C ASP A 352 -11.32 -44.14 -6.14
N ASN A 353 -12.38 -43.71 -6.81
CA ASN A 353 -13.70 -44.31 -6.69
C ASN A 353 -13.65 -45.64 -7.43
N GLY A 354 -12.94 -46.59 -6.81
CA GLY A 354 -13.05 -48.00 -7.13
C GLY A 354 -14.43 -48.50 -6.71
N THR A 355 -15.30 -48.75 -7.69
CA THR A 355 -16.32 -49.80 -7.58
C THR A 355 -16.51 -50.46 -8.94
N LEU A 356 -15.76 -51.54 -9.10
CA LEU A 356 -16.21 -52.89 -9.49
C LEU A 356 -17.12 -53.01 -10.71
N SER A 357 -16.56 -53.64 -11.73
CA SER A 357 -17.30 -54.47 -12.67
C SER A 357 -18.11 -55.53 -11.93
N GLU A 358 -19.42 -55.52 -12.07
CA GLU A 358 -20.22 -56.74 -12.01
C GLU A 358 -20.52 -57.16 -13.44
N GLY A 359 -19.89 -58.25 -13.85
CA GLY A 359 -20.41 -59.06 -14.95
C GLY A 359 -21.52 -59.95 -14.40
N GLN A 360 -22.68 -59.89 -15.06
CA GLN A 360 -23.48 -61.05 -15.45
C GLN A 360 -24.29 -60.69 -16.69
#